data_AF-A0A0C1QTD0-F1
#
_entry.id   AF-A0A0C1QTD0-F1
#
_cell.length_a   1.000
_cell.length_b   1.000
_cell.length_c   1.000
_cell.angle_alpha   90.00
_cell.angle_beta   90.00
_cell.angle_gamma   90.00
#
_symmetry.space_group_name_H-M   'P 1'
#
loop_
_entity.id
_entity.type
_entity.pdbx_description
1 polymer ?
#
loop_
_entity_poly.entity_id
_entity_poly.type
_entity_poly.pdbx_seq_one_letter_code
_entity_poly.pdbx_strand_id
1 'polypeptide(L)'
;MFDTFASINTRFWNPRIHQNKAQIDWQFDTVSYNGIKVTFQGIEEFVFNENGKIFTAIAHWEPNDVAKQLWPRQFRQRMATRGYPFIKPNRT
;
A
#
# COMPACT_ATOMS: atom_id res chain seq x y z
N MET A 1 9.17 -5.01 2.83
CA MET A 1 7.94 -4.58 2.12
C MET A 1 7.92 -3.07 1.82
N PHE A 2 8.91 -2.27 2.26
CA PHE A 2 9.03 -0.85 1.92
C PHE A 2 10.10 -0.54 0.85
N ASP A 3 10.82 -1.55 0.35
CA ASP A 3 11.89 -1.40 -0.66
C ASP A 3 11.37 -1.08 -2.07
N THR A 4 10.16 -0.55 -2.19
CA THR A 4 9.57 -0.13 -3.47
C THR A 4 9.57 1.39 -3.62
N PHE A 5 9.71 2.14 -2.52
CA PHE A 5 9.61 3.59 -2.50
C PHE A 5 10.90 4.24 -2.00
N ALA A 6 11.42 5.18 -2.77
CA ALA A 6 12.57 6.00 -2.41
C ALA A 6 12.23 7.04 -1.32
N SER A 7 10.96 7.44 -1.22
CA SER A 7 10.46 8.25 -0.12
C SER A 7 9.02 7.92 0.21
N ILE A 8 8.68 8.07 1.50
CA ILE A 8 7.36 7.82 2.06
C ILE A 8 7.06 8.95 3.04
N ASN A 9 5.95 9.63 2.83
CA ASN A 9 5.33 10.51 3.81
C ASN A 9 4.00 9.91 4.25
N THR A 10 3.74 9.96 5.56
CA THR A 10 2.58 9.33 6.16
C THR A 10 1.75 10.33 6.94
N ARG A 11 0.43 10.23 6.81
CA ARG A 11 -0.53 10.93 7.67
C ARG A 11 -1.46 9.92 8.32
N PHE A 12 -1.84 10.18 9.56
CA PHE A 12 -2.77 9.37 10.34
C PHE A 12 -3.88 10.26 10.90
N TRP A 13 -5.11 9.77 10.93
CA TRP A 13 -6.26 10.49 11.49
C TRP A 13 -7.35 9.54 11.99
N ASN A 14 -8.35 10.09 12.69
CA ASN A 14 -9.51 9.37 13.24
C ASN A 14 -9.17 8.08 14.02
N PRO A 15 -8.37 8.15 15.10
CA PRO A 15 -8.16 6.98 15.95
C PRO A 15 -9.48 6.51 16.56
N ARG A 16 -9.77 5.22 16.46
CA ARG A 16 -10.94 4.57 17.06
C ARG A 16 -10.46 3.44 17.95
N ILE A 17 -10.80 3.47 19.23
CA ILE A 17 -10.36 2.45 20.20
C ILE A 17 -11.59 1.83 20.85
N HIS A 18 -11.68 0.51 20.78
CA HIS A 18 -12.73 -0.27 21.42
C HIS A 18 -12.12 -1.53 22.04
N GLN A 19 -12.14 -1.61 23.37
CA GLN A 19 -11.57 -2.72 24.14
C GLN A 19 -10.10 -2.99 23.77
N ASN A 20 -9.78 -4.18 23.30
CA ASN A 20 -8.46 -4.61 22.88
C ASN A 20 -8.19 -4.36 21.39
N LYS A 21 -8.99 -3.51 20.74
CA LYS A 21 -8.81 -3.14 19.34
C LYS A 21 -8.60 -1.64 19.17
N ALA A 22 -7.68 -1.26 18.30
CA ALA A 22 -7.56 0.10 17.81
C ALA A 22 -7.58 0.11 16.28
N GLN A 23 -8.18 1.14 15.70
CA GLN A 23 -8.13 1.41 14.27
C GLN A 23 -7.65 2.83 14.05
N ILE A 24 -6.92 3.04 12.96
CA ILE A 24 -6.52 4.38 12.53
C ILE A 24 -6.59 4.49 11.01
N ASP A 25 -7.14 5.59 10.52
CA ASP A 25 -7.12 5.91 9.10
C ASP A 25 -5.72 6.46 8.75
N TRP A 26 -5.18 6.07 7.60
CA TRP A 26 -3.87 6.53 7.16
C TRP A 26 -3.83 6.82 5.67
N GLN A 27 -2.88 7.67 5.27
CA GLN A 27 -2.52 7.94 3.88
C GLN A 27 -1.00 7.93 3.74
N PHE A 28 -0.53 7.27 2.70
CA PHE A 28 0.84 7.36 2.23
C PHE A 28 0.92 8.20 0.96
N ASP A 29 1.84 9.15 0.96
CA ASP A 29 2.30 9.90 -0.20
C ASP A 29 3.74 9.48 -0.48
N THR A 30 3.94 8.72 -1.57
CA THR A 30 5.20 8.00 -1.83
C THR A 30 5.80 8.36 -3.18
N VAL A 31 7.10 8.13 -3.34
CA VAL A 31 7.81 8.18 -4.63
C VAL A 31 8.51 6.86 -4.86
N SER A 32 8.18 6.15 -5.94
CA SER A 32 8.87 4.91 -6.33
C SER A 32 10.31 5.18 -6.79
N TYR A 33 11.16 4.15 -6.84
CA TYR A 33 12.51 4.27 -7.39
C TYR A 33 12.56 4.71 -8.86
N ASN A 34 11.47 4.53 -9.60
CA ASN A 34 11.33 5.04 -10.97
C ASN A 34 10.82 6.49 -11.03
N GLY A 35 10.76 7.19 -9.90
CA GLY A 35 10.30 8.57 -9.79
C GLY A 35 8.78 8.76 -9.86
N ILE A 36 8.00 7.67 -9.93
CA ILE A 36 6.53 7.73 -9.98
C ILE A 36 5.99 8.05 -8.60
N LYS A 37 5.21 9.13 -8.50
CA LYS A 37 4.48 9.50 -7.29
C LYS A 37 3.22 8.65 -7.16
N VAL A 38 2.97 8.12 -5.97
CA VAL A 38 1.79 7.31 -5.65
C VAL A 38 1.21 7.76 -4.33
N THR A 39 -0.09 8.00 -4.34
CA THR A 39 -0.87 8.29 -3.13
C THR A 39 -1.91 7.20 -2.92
N PHE A 40 -1.99 6.69 -1.69
CA PHE A 40 -2.98 5.69 -1.32
C PHE A 40 -3.27 5.76 0.17
N GLN A 41 -4.46 5.28 0.53
CA GLN A 41 -4.98 5.35 1.89
C GLN A 41 -5.53 3.99 2.32
N GLY A 42 -5.73 3.86 3.61
CA GLY A 42 -6.28 2.65 4.20
C GLY A 42 -6.60 2.83 5.67
N ILE A 43 -6.93 1.70 6.28
CA ILE A 43 -7.19 1.59 7.71
C ILE A 43 -6.24 0.54 8.26
N GLU A 44 -5.54 0.86 9.34
CA GLU A 44 -4.76 -0.12 10.10
C GLU A 44 -5.59 -0.56 11.31
N GLU A 45 -5.84 -1.86 11.47
CA GLU A 45 -6.45 -2.46 12.66
C GLU A 45 -5.37 -3.13 13.51
N PHE A 46 -5.28 -2.73 14.77
CA PHE A 46 -4.43 -3.34 15.78
C PHE A 46 -5.28 -4.11 16.79
N VAL A 47 -4.88 -5.34 17.09
CA VAL A 47 -5.39 -6.11 18.22
C VAL A 47 -4.29 -6.20 19.27
N PHE A 48 -4.62 -5.88 20.52
CA PHE A 48 -3.69 -5.93 21.65
C PHE A 48 -3.94 -7.18 22.49
N ASN A 49 -2.86 -7.77 23.03
CA ASN A 49 -2.97 -8.83 24.04
C ASN A 49 -3.20 -8.26 25.45
N GLU A 50 -3.33 -9.14 26.43
CA GLU A 50 -3.58 -8.79 27.84
C GLU A 50 -2.48 -7.91 28.46
N ASN A 51 -1.26 -7.95 27.90
CA ASN A 51 -0.13 -7.13 28.33
C ASN A 51 -0.07 -5.76 27.63
N GLY A 52 -1.11 -5.41 26.86
CA GLY A 52 -1.17 -4.15 26.09
C GLY A 52 -0.21 -4.09 24.90
N LYS A 53 0.36 -5.23 24.47
CA LYS A 53 1.24 -5.29 23.29
C LYS A 53 0.42 -5.58 22.04
N ILE A 54 0.82 -5.00 20.91
CA ILE A 54 0.24 -5.34 19.60
C ILE A 54 0.49 -6.82 19.35
N PHE A 55 -0.60 -7.57 19.25
CA PHE A 55 -0.63 -9.00 18.92
C PHE A 55 -0.89 -9.22 17.43
N THR A 56 -1.70 -8.35 16.81
CA THR A 56 -2.01 -8.41 15.39
C THR A 56 -2.09 -7.00 14.83
N ALA A 57 -1.61 -6.83 13.60
CA ALA A 57 -1.77 -5.62 12.80
C ALA A 57 -2.26 -6.04 11.40
N ILE A 58 -3.38 -5.46 10.96
CA ILE A 58 -4.00 -5.73 9.66
C ILE A 58 -4.18 -4.41 8.92
N ALA A 59 -3.56 -4.30 7.75
CA ALA A 59 -3.72 -3.17 6.85
C ALA A 59 -4.85 -3.46 5.84
N HIS A 60 -5.88 -2.61 5.82
CA HIS A 60 -6.94 -2.62 4.83
C HIS A 60 -6.73 -1.48 3.83
N TRP A 61 -6.42 -1.80 2.58
CA TRP A 61 -6.17 -0.83 1.51
C TRP A 61 -6.40 -1.47 0.14
N GLU A 62 -6.47 -0.65 -0.91
CA GLU A 62 -6.76 -1.09 -2.29
C GLU A 62 -5.47 -1.22 -3.13
N PRO A 63 -4.84 -2.42 -3.19
CA PRO A 63 -3.59 -2.61 -3.93
C PRO A 63 -3.73 -2.39 -5.44
N ASN A 64 -4.93 -2.59 -5.98
CA ASN A 64 -5.21 -2.35 -7.39
C ASN A 64 -5.08 -0.87 -7.75
N ASP A 65 -5.40 0.04 -6.85
CA ASP A 65 -5.31 1.48 -7.12
C ASP A 65 -3.87 1.98 -7.07
N VAL A 66 -3.05 1.39 -6.20
CA VAL A 66 -1.59 1.60 -6.22
C VAL A 66 -0.96 1.05 -7.49
N ALA A 67 -1.32 -0.18 -7.89
CA ALA A 67 -0.77 -0.81 -9.08
C ALA A 67 -1.08 -0.02 -10.37
N LYS A 68 -2.27 0.57 -10.48
CA LYS A 68 -2.64 1.44 -11.61
C LYS A 68 -1.76 2.69 -11.71
N GLN A 69 -1.37 3.27 -10.56
CA GLN A 69 -0.50 4.44 -10.49
C GLN A 69 0.96 4.09 -10.82
N LEU A 70 1.45 2.95 -10.32
CA LEU A 70 2.82 2.47 -10.60
C LEU A 70 3.01 1.98 -12.04
N TRP A 71 1.99 1.37 -12.65
CA TRP A 71 2.06 0.79 -14.01
C TRP A 71 0.95 1.31 -14.93
N PRO A 72 0.96 2.60 -15.29
CA PRO A 72 -0.02 3.16 -16.22
C PRO A 72 0.06 2.44 -17.58
N ARG A 73 -1.09 2.29 -18.27
CA ARG A 73 -1.21 1.49 -19.52
C ARG A 73 -0.17 1.84 -20.59
N GLN A 74 0.29 3.09 -20.64
CA GLN A 74 1.32 3.57 -21.56
C GLN A 74 2.69 2.89 -21.33
N PHE A 75 2.98 2.51 -20.10
CA PHE A 75 4.19 1.75 -19.73
C PHE A 75 4.11 0.29 -20.20
N ARG A 76 2.91 -0.31 -20.21
CA ARG A 76 2.70 -1.68 -20.72
C ARG A 76 2.99 -1.79 -22.22
N GLN A 77 2.60 -0.78 -22.99
CA GLN A 77 2.88 -0.74 -24.43
C GLN A 77 4.38 -0.58 -24.70
N ARG A 78 5.09 0.31 -23.98
CA ARG A 78 6.54 0.51 -24.12
C ARG A 78 7.39 -0.70 -23.70
N MET A 79 6.97 -1.46 -22.70
CA MET A 79 7.69 -2.69 -22.31
C MET A 79 7.51 -3.82 -23.34
N ALA A 80 6.32 -3.93 -23.94
CA ALA A 80 6.09 -4.87 -25.05
C ALA A 80 6.96 -4.54 -26.28
N THR A 81 7.18 -3.26 -26.59
CA THR A 81 8.08 -2.84 -27.68
C THR A 81 9.56 -3.08 -27.38
N ARG A 82 9.95 -3.21 -26.10
CA ARG A 82 11.35 -3.44 -25.66
C ARG A 82 11.68 -4.90 -25.34
N GLY A 83 10.78 -5.84 -25.64
CA GLY A 83 11.05 -7.28 -25.51
C GLY A 83 11.00 -7.83 -24.07
N TYR A 84 10.49 -7.07 -23.09
CA TYR A 84 10.31 -7.60 -21.74
C TYR A 84 9.00 -8.41 -21.66
N PRO A 85 9.03 -9.68 -21.19
CA PRO A 85 7.84 -10.50 -21.13
C PRO A 85 6.86 -9.96 -20.08
N PHE A 86 5.66 -9.62 -20.52
CA PHE A 86 4.55 -9.26 -19.63
C PHE A 86 4.00 -10.54 -18.99
N ILE A 87 4.33 -10.78 -17.72
CA ILE A 87 3.73 -11.87 -16.94
C ILE A 87 2.30 -11.46 -16.59
N LYS A 88 1.31 -12.09 -17.23
CA LYS A 88 -0.10 -11.89 -16.87
C LYS A 88 -0.31 -12.43 -15.45
N PRO A 89 -0.98 -11.69 -14.54
CA PRO A 89 -1.41 -12.27 -13.28
C PRO A 89 -2.42 -13.38 -13.57
N ASN A 90 -2.16 -14.58 -13.04
CA ASN A 90 -3.09 -15.69 -13.11
C ASN A 90 -4.40 -15.27 -12.43
N ARG A 91 -5.51 -15.38 -13.17
CA ARG A 91 -6.85 -15.26 -12.60
C ARG A 91 -7.16 -16.62 -11.97
N THR A 92 -7.23 -16.68 -10.65
CA THR A 92 -7.94 -17.73 -9.90
C THR A 92 -9.28 -17.19 -9.46
#